data_AF-A0A662TDC2-F1
#
_entry.id   AF-A0A662TDC2-F1
#
_cell.length_a   1.000
_cell.length_b   1.000
_cell.length_c   1.000
_cell.angle_alpha   90.00
_cell.angle_beta   90.00
_cell.angle_gamma   90.00
#
_symmetry.space_group_name_H-M   'P 1'
#
loop_
_entity.id
_entity.type
_entity.pdbx_description
1 polymer ?
#
loop_
_entity_poly.entity_id
_entity_poly.type
_entity_poly.pdbx_seq_one_letter_code
_entity_poly.pdbx_strand_id
1 'polypeptide(L)'
;MAKYRVIIKVKEVRGKCPIYKVGDKVFLEWFYIVPEKSCKVCMHAFSAMLTLLSSFIHGVSAKDLGIGDKDDVGYLQCPDPGPPHTCGGTVLFELRRELLE
;
A
#
# COMPACT_ATOMS: atom_id res chain seq x y z
N MET A 1 15.26 -18.23 2.23
CA MET A 1 14.28 -17.37 2.91
C MET A 1 13.19 -17.06 1.92
N ALA A 2 11.92 -17.18 2.31
CA ALA A 2 10.79 -16.89 1.43
C ALA A 2 10.88 -15.45 0.90
N LYS A 3 10.74 -15.28 -0.41
CA LYS A 3 10.63 -13.98 -1.07
C LYS A 3 9.16 -13.71 -1.33
N TYR A 4 8.70 -12.52 -0.96
CA TYR A 4 7.32 -12.12 -1.20
C TYR A 4 7.24 -10.94 -2.16
N ARG A 5 6.10 -10.86 -2.84
CA ARG A 5 5.60 -9.68 -3.53
C ARG A 5 4.44 -9.10 -2.72
N VAL A 6 4.35 -7.78 -2.64
CA VAL A 6 3.17 -7.07 -2.16
C VAL A 6 2.57 -6.26 -3.29
N ILE A 7 1.30 -6.53 -3.60
CA ILE A 7 0.50 -5.75 -4.53
C ILE A 7 -0.26 -4.72 -3.71
N ILE A 8 0.07 -3.44 -3.92
CA ILE A 8 -0.57 -2.30 -3.27
C ILE A 8 -1.62 -1.76 -4.26
N LYS A 9 -2.89 -2.06 -4.02
CA LYS A 9 -4.00 -1.65 -4.90
C LYS A 9 -4.76 -0.49 -4.28
N VAL A 10 -5.05 0.54 -5.09
CA VAL A 10 -5.95 1.62 -4.69
C VAL A 10 -7.38 1.08 -4.65
N LYS A 11 -7.93 0.94 -3.44
CA LYS A 11 -9.26 0.39 -3.20
C LYS A 11 -10.33 1.49 -3.20
N GLU A 12 -10.07 2.60 -2.52
CA GLU A 12 -11.00 3.73 -2.43
C GLU A 12 -10.22 5.05 -2.49
N VAL A 13 -10.85 6.08 -3.06
CA VAL A 13 -10.40 7.47 -3.00
C VAL A 13 -11.56 8.31 -2.47
N ARG A 14 -11.35 9.00 -1.36
CA ARG A 14 -12.33 9.92 -0.76
C ARG A 14 -11.78 11.34 -0.84
N GLY A 15 -12.52 12.24 -1.49
CA GLY A 15 -12.01 13.56 -1.86
C GLY A 15 -11.18 13.50 -3.15
N LYS A 16 -10.06 14.22 -3.20
CA LYS A 16 -9.23 14.34 -4.40
C LYS A 16 -7.80 13.85 -4.18
N CYS A 17 -7.35 12.91 -5.00
CA CYS A 17 -5.93 12.52 -5.11
C CYS A 17 -5.37 12.93 -6.48
N PRO A 18 -4.24 13.66 -6.55
CA PRO A 18 -3.63 14.03 -7.84
C PRO A 18 -2.82 12.90 -8.48
N ILE A 19 -2.50 11.84 -7.75
CA ILE A 19 -1.64 10.74 -8.20
C ILE A 19 -2.45 9.50 -8.56
N TYR A 20 -3.35 9.08 -7.67
CA TYR A 20 -3.98 7.77 -7.71
C TYR A 20 -5.44 7.80 -8.17
N LYS A 21 -5.86 6.73 -8.85
CA LYS A 21 -7.24 6.40 -9.19
C LYS A 21 -7.59 4.99 -8.69
N VAL A 22 -8.87 4.73 -8.44
CA VAL A 22 -9.33 3.39 -8.03
C VAL A 22 -8.91 2.35 -9.07
N GLY A 23 -8.28 1.27 -8.58
CA GLY A 23 -7.76 0.20 -9.43
C GLY A 23 -6.27 0.32 -9.79
N ASP A 24 -5.64 1.48 -9.57
CA ASP A 24 -4.20 1.64 -9.71
C ASP A 24 -3.44 0.66 -8.80
N LYS A 25 -2.27 0.22 -9.25
CA LYS A 25 -1.44 -0.76 -8.55
C LYS A 25 0.02 -0.34 -8.50
N VAL A 26 0.66 -0.60 -7.36
CA VAL A 26 2.12 -0.57 -7.19
C VAL A 26 2.56 -1.97 -6.78
N PHE A 27 3.63 -2.46 -7.40
CA PHE A 27 4.18 -3.78 -7.14
C PHE A 27 5.50 -3.63 -6.39
N LEU A 28 5.55 -4.15 -5.17
CA LEU A 28 6.75 -4.20 -4.34
C LEU A 28 7.26 -5.64 -4.30
N GLU A 29 8.50 -5.88 -4.71
CA GLU A 29 9.14 -7.19 -4.67
C GLU A 29 10.40 -7.12 -3.81
N TRP A 30 10.47 -7.98 -2.80
CA TRP A 30 11.57 -8.03 -1.83
C TRP A 30 11.88 -6.67 -1.16
N PHE A 31 12.69 -5.81 -1.77
CA PHE A 31 13.02 -4.47 -1.26
C PHE A 31 12.86 -3.34 -2.30
N TYR A 32 12.37 -3.62 -3.50
CA TYR A 32 12.26 -2.63 -4.58
C TYR A 32 10.87 -2.61 -5.22
N ILE A 33 10.52 -1.47 -5.79
CA ILE A 33 9.30 -1.30 -6.59
C ILE A 33 9.60 -1.73 -8.02
N VAL A 34 8.71 -2.51 -8.64
CA VAL A 34 8.80 -2.92 -10.05
C VAL A 34 8.22 -1.81 -10.93
N PRO A 35 9.04 -0.95 -11.56
CA PRO A 35 8.55 0.26 -12.19
C PRO A 35 7.66 -0.01 -13.41
N GLU A 36 7.95 -1.07 -14.17
CA GLU A 36 7.26 -1.40 -15.42
C GLU A 36 5.83 -1.90 -15.20
N LYS A 37 5.52 -2.38 -13.98
CA LYS A 37 4.20 -2.87 -13.59
C LYS A 37 3.43 -1.88 -12.72
N SER A 38 4.10 -0.85 -12.22
CA SER A 38 3.55 0.07 -11.22
C SER A 38 3.05 1.36 -11.85
N CYS A 39 1.96 1.89 -11.31
CA CYS A 39 1.60 3.28 -11.57
C CYS A 39 2.60 4.24 -10.88
N LYS A 40 2.35 5.55 -11.00
CA LYS A 40 3.13 6.56 -10.28
C LYS A 40 3.09 6.32 -8.77
N VAL A 41 4.23 6.40 -8.12
CA VAL A 41 4.35 6.22 -6.67
C VAL A 41 4.36 7.57 -5.97
N CYS A 42 3.35 7.83 -5.14
CA CYS A 42 3.33 9.03 -4.30
C CYS A 42 4.35 8.90 -3.18
N MET A 43 5.32 9.80 -3.12
CA MET A 43 6.36 9.77 -2.10
C MET A 43 5.81 9.89 -0.67
N HIS A 44 4.75 10.67 -0.45
CA HIS A 44 4.12 10.82 0.86
C HIS A 44 3.44 9.51 1.32
N ALA A 45 2.68 8.87 0.44
CA ALA A 45 2.01 7.61 0.76
C ALA A 45 3.03 6.49 1.00
N PHE A 46 4.05 6.39 0.14
CA PHE A 46 5.09 5.37 0.30
C PHE A 46 5.88 5.57 1.61
N SER A 47 6.27 6.82 1.92
CA SER A 47 6.96 7.14 3.17
C SER A 47 6.12 6.78 4.40
N ALA A 48 4.82 7.09 4.39
CA ALA A 48 3.92 6.80 5.51
C ALA A 48 3.67 5.29 5.71
N MET A 49 3.72 4.50 4.65
CA MET A 49 3.46 3.05 4.70
C MET A 49 4.74 2.22 4.90
N LEU A 50 5.94 2.81 4.77
CA LEU A 50 7.20 2.10 4.61
C LEU A 50 7.49 1.09 5.74
N THR A 51 7.33 1.49 7.00
CA THR A 51 7.63 0.62 8.16
C THR A 51 6.75 -0.63 8.19
N LEU A 52 5.46 -0.47 7.87
CA LEU A 52 4.51 -1.59 7.82
C LEU A 52 4.75 -2.45 6.58
N LEU A 53 5.02 -1.83 5.42
CA LEU A 53 5.35 -2.56 4.20
C LEU A 53 6.62 -3.40 4.33
N SER A 54 7.66 -2.87 4.98
CA SER A 54 8.92 -3.59 5.21
C SER A 54 8.69 -4.85 6.06
N SER A 55 7.97 -4.73 7.17
CA SER A 55 7.66 -5.90 8.01
C SER A 55 6.76 -6.90 7.28
N PHE A 56 5.75 -6.38 6.56
CA PHE A 56 4.79 -7.21 5.83
C PHE A 56 5.44 -7.99 4.69
N ILE A 57 6.31 -7.38 3.88
CA ILE A 57 7.01 -8.07 2.78
C ILE A 57 8.04 -9.10 3.28
N HIS A 58 8.48 -9.00 4.53
CA HIS A 58 9.36 -9.99 5.17
C HIS A 58 8.62 -11.13 5.88
N GLY A 59 7.29 -11.24 5.71
CA GLY A 59 6.52 -12.40 6.14
C GLY A 59 5.71 -12.21 7.43
N VAL A 60 5.76 -11.04 8.08
CA VAL A 60 4.93 -10.77 9.27
C VAL A 60 3.46 -10.69 8.87
N SER A 61 2.56 -11.37 9.60
CA SER A 61 1.13 -11.38 9.30
C SER A 61 0.52 -9.98 9.31
N ALA A 62 -0.39 -9.68 8.39
CA ALA A 62 -1.17 -8.44 8.45
C ALA A 62 -2.06 -8.35 9.71
N LYS A 63 -2.44 -9.49 10.32
CA LYS A 63 -3.12 -9.52 11.62
C LYS A 63 -2.22 -9.02 12.74
N ASP A 64 -1.00 -9.54 12.79
CA ASP A 64 -0.02 -9.19 13.84
C ASP A 64 0.42 -7.73 13.72
N LEU A 65 0.48 -7.20 12.50
CA LEU A 65 0.74 -5.78 12.23
C LEU A 65 -0.46 -4.87 12.54
N GLY A 66 -1.65 -5.42 12.83
CA GLY A 66 -2.87 -4.66 13.08
C GLY A 66 -3.43 -3.95 11.84
N ILE A 67 -3.07 -4.42 10.63
CA ILE A 67 -3.49 -3.81 9.36
C ILE A 67 -4.51 -4.66 8.59
N GLY A 68 -4.89 -5.84 9.10
CA GLY A 68 -5.83 -6.73 8.43
C GLY A 68 -6.38 -7.84 9.33
N ASP A 69 -7.39 -8.55 8.82
CA ASP A 69 -8.03 -9.70 9.46
C ASP A 69 -7.53 -11.05 8.92
N LYS A 70 -6.67 -11.01 7.90
CA LYS A 70 -6.07 -12.18 7.23
C LYS A 70 -4.56 -12.03 7.18
N ASP A 71 -3.84 -13.14 7.08
CA ASP A 71 -2.37 -13.13 7.11
C ASP A 71 -1.74 -12.34 5.95
N ASP A 72 -2.31 -12.49 4.75
CA ASP A 72 -1.74 -11.94 3.51
C ASP A 72 -2.58 -10.80 2.89
N VAL A 73 -3.56 -10.28 3.63
CA VAL A 73 -4.38 -9.15 3.19
C VAL A 73 -4.42 -8.08 4.27
N GLY A 74 -3.92 -6.89 3.93
CA GLY A 74 -3.89 -5.74 4.82
C GLY A 74 -4.45 -4.48 4.16
N TYR A 75 -4.63 -3.43 4.94
CA TYR A 75 -5.14 -2.14 4.52
C TYR A 75 -4.34 -1.02 5.16
N LEU A 76 -3.96 -0.03 4.34
CA LEU A 76 -3.27 1.17 4.80
C LEU A 76 -3.91 2.39 4.15
N GLN A 77 -3.72 3.54 4.77
CA GLN A 77 -4.34 4.79 4.34
C GLN A 77 -3.29 5.85 4.01
N CYS A 78 -3.57 6.65 2.99
CA CYS A 78 -2.82 7.87 2.69
C CYS A 78 -2.83 8.80 3.91
N PRO A 79 -1.70 9.45 4.26
CA PRO A 79 -1.63 10.35 5.41
C PRO A 79 -2.44 11.64 5.25
N ASP A 80 -2.83 12.03 4.03
CA ASP A 80 -3.70 13.18 3.81
C ASP A 80 -5.11 12.88 4.36
N PRO A 81 -5.60 13.62 5.37
CA PRO A 81 -6.91 13.38 5.97
C PRO A 81 -8.07 13.83 5.08
N GLY A 82 -7.83 14.68 4.09
CA GLY A 82 -8.88 15.31 3.29
C GLY A 82 -9.67 16.40 4.04
N PRO A 83 -10.80 16.85 3.46
CA PRO A 83 -11.67 17.85 4.07
C PRO A 83 -12.25 17.41 5.43
N PRO A 84 -12.46 18.34 6.38
CA PRO A 84 -12.30 19.79 6.25
C PRO A 84 -10.86 20.31 6.45
N HIS A 85 -9.88 19.43 6.69
CA HIS A 85 -8.53 19.84 7.08
C HIS A 85 -7.61 20.17 5.91
N THR A 86 -7.80 19.51 4.76
CA THR A 86 -7.06 19.79 3.53
C THR A 86 -8.01 19.87 2.33
N CYS A 87 -7.55 20.48 1.23
CA CYS A 87 -8.27 20.48 -0.04
C CYS A 87 -8.11 19.17 -0.84
N GLY A 88 -7.31 18.23 -0.33
CA GLY A 88 -6.98 16.97 -0.96
C GLY A 88 -7.99 15.88 -0.64
N GLY A 89 -7.47 14.72 -0.26
CA GLY A 89 -8.29 13.55 -0.02
C GLY A 89 -7.45 12.37 0.43
N THR A 90 -8.13 11.36 0.95
CA THR A 90 -7.49 10.17 1.46
C THR A 90 -7.70 8.98 0.51
N VAL A 91 -6.73 8.09 0.49
CA VAL A 91 -6.72 6.90 -0.36
C VAL A 91 -6.59 5.69 0.54
N LEU A 92 -7.50 4.73 0.40
CA LEU A 92 -7.39 3.43 1.03
C LEU A 92 -6.67 2.48 0.07
N PHE A 93 -5.57 1.91 0.54
CA PHE A 93 -4.81 0.88 -0.18
C PHE A 93 -5.15 -0.50 0.39
N GLU A 94 -5.46 -1.44 -0.49
CA GLU A 94 -5.50 -2.87 -0.16
C GLU A 94 -4.14 -3.48 -0.52
N LEU A 95 -3.52 -4.13 0.45
CA LEU A 95 -2.27 -4.84 0.29
C LEU A 95 -2.57 -6.33 0.13
N ARG A 96 -1.95 -6.98 -0.85
CA ARG A 96 -1.98 -8.45 -0.98
C ARG A 96 -0.57 -8.97 -1.07
N ARG A 97 -0.21 -9.89 -0.18
CA ARG A 97 1.09 -10.56 -0.20
C ARG A 97 1.00 -11.89 -0.93
N GLU A 98 1.97 -12.16 -1.79
CA GLU A 98 2.08 -13.38 -2.59
C GLU A 98 3.50 -13.93 -2.45
N LEU A 99 3.64 -15.25 -2.35
CA LEU A 99 4.95 -15.91 -2.37
C LEU A 99 5.51 -15.85 -3.79
N LEU A 100 6.77 -15.44 -3.94
CA LEU A 100 7.51 -15.50 -5.19
C LEU A 100 8.33 -16.78 -5.30
N GLU A 101 9.15 -17.06 -4.27
CA GLU A 101 10.14 -18.14 -4.20
C GLU A 101 10.46 -18.50 -2.75
#